data_AF-A0AAD8X3Z2-F1
#
_entry.id   AF-A0AAD8X3Z2-F1
#
_cell.length_a   1.000
_cell.length_b   1.000
_cell.length_c   1.000
_cell.angle_alpha   90.00
_cell.angle_beta   90.00
_cell.angle_gamma   90.00
#
_symmetry.space_group_name_H-M   'P 1'
#
loop_
_entity.id
_entity.type
_entity.pdbx_description
1 polymer ?
#
loop_
_entity_poly.entity_id
_entity_poly.type
_entity_poly.pdbx_seq_one_letter_code
_entity_poly.pdbx_strand_id
1 'polypeptide(L)'
;MATCKKLLLAVAAVGCAAAIAMRGAAAEAAPFQPIPNVDAPHIQELGQWAVQEHVKQANDGLTFNKVFGGQFEVVAGLRYVFDIDAVGSDGVVGAYTAEVYLQDWTNTRLLVSFN
;
A
#
# COMPACT_ATOMS: atom_id res chain seq x y z
N MET A 1 80.19 -16.52 -25.35
CA MET A 1 79.83 -17.40 -24.21
C MET A 1 78.82 -16.64 -23.37
N ALA A 2 77.66 -17.10 -22.95
CA ALA A 2 76.80 -18.20 -23.34
C ALA A 2 75.39 -17.75 -22.89
N THR A 3 74.40 -18.11 -23.69
CA THR A 3 72.98 -17.80 -23.63
C THR A 3 72.33 -18.15 -22.29
N CYS A 4 71.34 -17.38 -21.83
CA CYS A 4 70.15 -17.98 -21.22
C CYS A 4 68.89 -17.15 -21.47
N LYS A 5 67.79 -17.86 -21.64
CA LYS A 5 66.69 -17.60 -22.58
C LYS A 5 65.40 -17.42 -21.79
N LYS A 6 64.52 -16.54 -22.29
CA LYS A 6 63.05 -16.44 -22.01
C LYS A 6 62.70 -15.83 -20.64
N LEU A 7 61.67 -15.01 -20.49
CA LEU A 7 60.30 -15.20 -20.97
C LEU A 7 59.57 -13.83 -20.98
N LEU A 8 58.85 -13.53 -22.06
CA LEU A 8 57.84 -12.47 -22.11
C LEU A 8 56.73 -12.73 -21.09
N LEU A 9 56.18 -11.68 -20.48
CA LEU A 9 54.74 -11.59 -20.22
C LEU A 9 54.35 -10.11 -20.14
N ALA A 10 53.59 -9.66 -21.15
CA ALA A 10 52.92 -8.36 -21.15
C ALA A 10 51.56 -8.52 -20.45
N VAL A 11 51.23 -7.63 -19.52
CA VAL A 11 49.85 -7.42 -19.05
C VAL A 11 49.61 -5.92 -19.00
N ALA A 12 48.97 -5.40 -20.05
CA ALA A 12 48.36 -4.08 -20.03
C ALA A 12 47.02 -4.20 -19.29
N ALA A 13 46.96 -3.73 -18.05
CA ALA A 13 45.71 -3.65 -17.29
C ALA A 13 44.96 -2.37 -17.71
N VAL A 14 43.97 -2.51 -18.58
CA VAL A 14 42.98 -1.48 -18.88
C VAL A 14 42.04 -1.37 -17.67
N GLY A 15 42.19 -0.29 -16.90
CA GLY A 15 41.31 0.03 -15.77
C GLY A 15 40.01 0.67 -16.25
N CYS A 16 38.97 -0.13 -16.47
CA CYS A 16 37.60 0.36 -16.61
C CYS A 16 37.01 0.61 -15.20
N ALA A 17 37.01 1.86 -14.76
CA ALA A 17 36.25 2.26 -13.58
C ALA A 17 34.76 2.34 -13.95
N ALA A 18 34.03 1.24 -13.75
CA ALA A 18 32.57 1.25 -13.79
C ALA A 18 32.04 1.82 -12.47
N ALA A 19 31.49 3.04 -12.50
CA ALA A 19 30.71 3.57 -11.40
C ALA A 19 29.44 2.72 -11.26
N ILE A 20 29.40 1.86 -10.24
CA ILE A 20 28.19 1.12 -9.88
C ILE A 20 27.26 2.10 -9.18
N ALA A 21 26.36 2.71 -9.93
CA ALA A 21 25.22 3.40 -9.35
C ALA A 21 24.35 2.33 -8.67
N MET A 22 24.38 2.26 -7.33
CA MET A 22 23.37 1.56 -6.56
C MET A 22 22.04 2.27 -6.81
N ARG A 23 21.29 1.80 -7.81
CA ARG A 23 19.85 2.03 -7.86
C ARG A 23 19.28 1.33 -6.63
N GLY A 24 19.00 2.09 -5.58
CA GLY A 24 18.04 1.63 -4.58
C GLY A 24 16.77 1.25 -5.33
N ALA A 25 16.35 0.00 -5.21
CA ALA A 25 15.03 -0.39 -5.66
C ALA A 25 14.04 0.45 -4.86
N ALA A 26 13.54 1.53 -5.46
CA ALA A 26 12.29 2.10 -5.00
C ALA A 26 11.29 0.94 -5.05
N ALA A 27 10.81 0.51 -3.89
CA ALA A 27 9.77 -0.49 -3.82
C ALA A 27 8.58 0.08 -4.61
N GLU A 28 8.38 -0.43 -5.82
CA GLU A 28 7.19 -0.18 -6.60
C GLU A 28 6.03 -0.65 -5.71
N ALA A 29 5.17 0.28 -5.30
CA ALA A 29 4.01 -0.07 -4.49
C ALA A 29 3.26 -1.19 -5.23
N ALA A 30 2.99 -2.29 -4.53
CA ALA A 30 2.28 -3.40 -5.15
C ALA A 30 0.95 -2.88 -5.69
N PRO A 31 0.56 -3.22 -6.92
CA PRO A 31 -0.69 -2.72 -7.48
C PRO A 31 -1.85 -3.13 -6.59
N PHE A 32 -2.83 -2.24 -6.44
CA PHE A 32 -4.08 -2.54 -5.75
C PHE A 32 -4.69 -3.85 -6.26
N GLN A 33 -5.14 -4.68 -5.33
CA GLN A 33 -5.80 -5.95 -5.56
C GLN A 33 -7.25 -5.86 -5.10
N PRO A 34 -8.21 -6.52 -5.77
CA PRO A 34 -9.59 -6.54 -5.31
C PRO A 34 -9.69 -7.25 -3.95
N ILE A 35 -10.60 -6.78 -3.08
CA ILE A 35 -10.89 -7.46 -1.82
C ILE A 35 -11.55 -8.83 -2.13
N PRO A 36 -10.97 -9.97 -1.70
CA PRO A 36 -11.47 -11.28 -2.12
C PRO A 36 -12.85 -11.64 -1.56
N ASN A 37 -13.16 -11.18 -0.36
CA ASN A 37 -14.44 -11.40 0.30
C ASN A 37 -14.86 -10.15 1.07
N VAL A 38 -15.69 -9.33 0.44
CA VAL A 38 -16.23 -8.10 1.07
C VAL A 38 -17.17 -8.41 2.23
N ASP A 39 -17.83 -9.57 2.23
CA ASP A 39 -18.73 -10.01 3.29
C ASP A 39 -17.98 -10.59 4.51
N ALA A 40 -16.65 -10.65 4.46
CA ALA A 40 -15.86 -11.08 5.61
C ALA A 40 -16.15 -10.16 6.82
N PRO A 41 -16.42 -10.72 8.02
CA PRO A 41 -16.79 -9.91 9.19
C PRO A 41 -15.79 -8.78 9.51
N HIS A 42 -14.50 -9.03 9.32
CA HIS A 42 -13.47 -8.02 9.53
C HIS A 42 -13.52 -6.88 8.50
N ILE A 43 -13.86 -7.16 7.24
CA ILE A 43 -14.01 -6.13 6.21
C ILE A 43 -15.21 -5.23 6.52
N GLN A 44 -16.34 -5.82 6.91
CA GLN A 44 -17.50 -5.06 7.33
C GLN A 44 -17.22 -4.24 8.61
N GLU A 45 -16.48 -4.78 9.57
CA GLU A 45 -16.04 -4.07 10.77
C GLU A 45 -15.16 -2.86 10.45
N LEU A 46 -14.20 -3.00 9.52
CA LEU A 46 -13.35 -1.89 9.07
C LEU A 46 -14.16 -0.80 8.36
N GLY A 47 -15.11 -1.18 7.50
CA GLY A 47 -16.01 -0.24 6.84
C GLY A 47 -16.90 0.51 7.84
N GLN A 48 -17.48 -0.21 8.80
CA GLN A 48 -18.27 0.40 9.87
C GLN A 48 -17.45 1.38 10.70
N TRP A 49 -16.23 0.98 11.07
CA TRP A 49 -15.29 1.84 11.79
C TRP A 49 -14.97 3.10 11.01
N ALA A 50 -14.74 3.01 9.69
CA ALA A 50 -14.45 4.15 8.83
C ALA A 50 -15.59 5.18 8.81
N VAL A 51 -16.85 4.73 8.68
CA VAL A 51 -18.02 5.63 8.74
C VAL A 51 -18.11 6.30 10.11
N GLN A 52 -17.92 5.54 11.20
CA GLN A 52 -17.97 6.10 12.56
C GLN A 52 -16.87 7.16 12.77
N GLU A 53 -15.67 6.93 12.26
CA GLU A 53 -14.56 7.85 12.39
C GLU A 53 -14.79 9.14 11.60
N HIS A 54 -15.38 9.04 10.40
CA HIS A 54 -15.84 10.19 9.63
C HIS A 54 -16.92 10.98 10.38
N VAL A 55 -17.94 10.31 10.92
CA VAL A 55 -19.05 10.97 11.64
C VAL A 55 -18.55 11.73 12.87
N LYS A 56 -17.53 11.24 13.58
CA LYS A 56 -16.90 11.98 14.69
C LYS A 56 -16.31 13.32 14.25
N GLN A 57 -15.84 13.42 13.00
CA GLN A 57 -15.19 14.61 12.45
C GLN A 57 -16.18 15.55 11.75
N ALA A 58 -17.07 14.98 10.93
CA ALA A 58 -18.03 15.74 10.12
C ALA A 58 -19.34 16.06 10.84
N ASN A 59 -19.70 15.26 11.86
CA ASN A 59 -20.96 15.36 12.60
C ASN A 59 -22.21 15.39 11.69
N ASP A 60 -22.20 14.57 10.63
CA ASP A 60 -23.25 14.51 9.61
C ASP A 60 -24.28 13.38 9.82
N GLY A 61 -24.07 12.53 10.82
CA GLY A 61 -25.03 11.50 11.22
C GLY A 61 -25.14 10.32 10.26
N LEU A 62 -24.16 10.11 9.38
CA LEU A 62 -24.11 8.92 8.51
C LEU A 62 -24.13 7.62 9.33
N THR A 63 -24.90 6.64 8.85
CA THR A 63 -24.97 5.30 9.45
C THR A 63 -24.48 4.26 8.45
N PHE A 64 -23.50 3.46 8.85
CA PHE A 64 -22.99 2.37 8.02
C PHE A 64 -24.09 1.36 7.66
N ASN A 65 -24.15 0.96 6.39
CA ASN A 65 -25.00 -0.15 5.92
C ASN A 65 -24.16 -1.38 5.60
N LYS A 66 -23.23 -1.28 4.63
CA LYS A 66 -22.30 -2.36 4.28
C LYS A 66 -21.10 -1.86 3.48
N VAL A 67 -20.01 -2.61 3.52
CA VAL A 67 -19.02 -2.59 2.42
C VAL A 67 -19.57 -3.44 1.29
N PHE A 68 -19.62 -2.92 0.06
CA PHE A 68 -20.06 -3.69 -1.10
C PHE A 68 -18.95 -3.93 -2.13
N GLY A 69 -17.81 -3.26 -1.98
CA GLY A 69 -16.70 -3.32 -2.92
C GLY A 69 -15.42 -2.76 -2.33
N GLY A 70 -14.38 -2.76 -3.15
CA GLY A 70 -13.12 -2.12 -2.82
C GLY A 70 -11.90 -2.93 -3.22
N GLN A 71 -10.75 -2.34 -2.90
CA GLN A 71 -9.43 -2.82 -3.23
C GLN A 71 -8.48 -2.60 -2.06
N PHE A 72 -7.36 -3.32 -2.04
CA PHE A 72 -6.32 -3.17 -1.05
C PHE A 72 -4.93 -3.30 -1.65
N GLU A 73 -3.93 -2.73 -1.00
CA GLU A 73 -2.53 -2.91 -1.35
C GLU A 73 -1.69 -3.19 -0.10
N VAL A 74 -0.61 -3.94 -0.29
CA VAL A 74 0.42 -4.15 0.74
C VAL A 74 1.50 -3.09 0.55
N VAL A 75 1.68 -2.27 1.59
CA VAL A 75 2.69 -1.20 1.64
C VAL A 75 3.59 -1.45 2.86
N ALA A 76 4.06 -0.42 3.56
CA ALA A 76 4.58 -0.56 4.92
C ALA A 76 3.46 -0.86 5.95
N GLY A 77 2.48 -1.68 5.59
CA GLY A 77 1.19 -1.88 6.26
C GLY A 77 0.17 -2.43 5.26
N LEU A 78 -1.12 -2.30 5.58
CA LEU A 78 -2.22 -2.57 4.64
C LEU A 78 -3.00 -1.29 4.40
N ARG A 79 -3.29 -0.99 3.14
CA ARG A 79 -4.16 0.11 2.76
C ARG A 79 -5.37 -0.45 2.05
N TYR A 80 -6.56 -0.19 2.58
CA TYR A 80 -7.84 -0.51 1.97
C TYR A 80 -8.47 0.75 1.39
N VAL A 81 -9.12 0.61 0.24
CA VAL A 81 -10.06 1.58 -0.32
C VAL A 81 -11.39 0.86 -0.45
N PHE A 82 -12.31 1.14 0.45
CA PHE A 82 -13.63 0.51 0.53
C PHE A 82 -14.67 1.31 -0.24
N ASP A 83 -15.54 0.61 -0.95
CA ASP A 83 -16.79 1.15 -1.46
C ASP A 83 -17.91 0.77 -0.49
N ILE A 84 -18.57 1.77 0.08
CA ILE A 84 -19.47 1.66 1.23
C ILE A 84 -20.85 2.21 0.88
N ASP A 85 -21.89 1.46 1.22
CA ASP A 85 -23.24 2.02 1.36
C ASP A 85 -23.38 2.58 2.78
N ALA A 86 -23.82 3.84 2.89
CA ALA A 86 -24.20 4.45 4.16
C ALA A 86 -25.51 5.22 4.03
N VAL A 87 -26.25 5.31 5.13
CA VAL A 87 -27.56 5.95 5.20
C VAL A 87 -27.41 7.33 5.83
N GLY A 88 -27.90 8.35 5.13
CA GLY A 88 -28.01 9.72 5.66
C GLY A 88 -29.06 9.83 6.76
N SER A 89 -29.03 10.93 7.50
CA SER A 89 -30.04 11.23 8.53
C SER A 89 -31.46 11.37 7.96
N ASP A 90 -31.58 11.63 6.65
CA ASP A 90 -32.82 11.67 5.89
C ASP A 90 -33.32 10.27 5.46
N GLY A 91 -32.59 9.21 5.79
CA GLY A 91 -32.90 7.82 5.42
C GLY A 91 -32.47 7.44 4.00
N VAL A 92 -31.81 8.34 3.26
CA VAL A 92 -31.37 8.07 1.89
C VAL A 92 -30.05 7.29 1.93
N VAL A 93 -29.98 6.21 1.15
CA VAL A 93 -28.74 5.42 0.98
C VAL A 93 -27.86 6.11 -0.07
N GLY A 94 -26.61 6.39 0.30
CA GLY A 94 -25.56 6.88 -0.58
C GLY A 94 -24.38 5.92 -0.65
N ALA A 95 -23.64 5.98 -1.75
CA ALA A 95 -22.38 5.27 -1.93
C ALA A 95 -21.22 6.22 -1.63
N TYR A 96 -20.25 5.72 -0.87
CA TYR A 96 -19.09 6.45 -0.37
C TYR A 96 -17.82 5.64 -0.57
N THR A 97 -16.68 6.31 -0.60
CA THR A 97 -15.37 5.68 -0.62
C THR A 97 -14.58 6.04 0.63
N ALA A 98 -14.10 5.03 1.35
CA ALA A 98 -13.27 5.21 2.54
C ALA A 98 -11.89 4.58 2.35
N GLU A 99 -10.85 5.35 2.64
CA GLU A 99 -9.48 4.87 2.65
C GLU A 99 -9.02 4.61 4.08
N VAL A 100 -8.61 3.37 4.37
CA VAL A 100 -8.18 2.93 5.70
C VAL A 100 -6.78 2.35 5.64
N TYR A 101 -5.89 2.85 6.51
CA TYR A 101 -4.55 2.32 6.68
C TYR A 101 -4.41 1.55 7.99
N LEU A 102 -3.83 0.35 7.93
CA LEU A 102 -3.56 -0.54 9.04
C LEU A 102 -2.08 -0.87 9.14
N GLN A 103 -1.57 -0.96 10.37
CA GLN A 103 -0.24 -1.47 10.66
C GLN A 103 -0.23 -2.19 12.01
N ASP A 104 -0.30 -3.51 11.97
CA ASP A 104 -0.51 -4.34 13.18
C ASP A 104 0.64 -4.23 14.20
N TRP A 105 1.89 -4.15 13.74
CA TRP A 105 3.06 -4.13 14.64
C TRP A 105 3.21 -2.82 15.44
N THR A 106 2.47 -1.77 15.07
CA THR A 106 2.36 -0.52 15.84
C THR A 106 0.94 -0.30 16.38
N ASN A 107 0.02 -1.25 16.16
CA ASN A 107 -1.40 -1.11 16.46
C ASN A 107 -2.01 0.17 15.84
N THR A 108 -1.57 0.52 14.62
CA THR A 108 -2.06 1.70 13.91
C THR A 108 -3.28 1.35 13.08
N ARG A 109 -4.31 2.19 13.19
CA ARG A 109 -5.50 2.19 12.33
C ARG A 109 -5.90 3.63 12.07
N LEU A 110 -5.93 4.05 10.80
CA LEU A 110 -6.17 5.44 10.40
C LEU A 110 -7.20 5.51 9.27
N LEU A 111 -8.13 6.46 9.39
CA LEU A 111 -9.01 6.86 8.29
C LEU A 111 -8.23 7.94 7.53
N VAL A 112 -7.77 7.59 6.32
CA VAL A 112 -6.98 8.49 5.49
C VAL A 112 -7.87 9.47 4.74
N SER A 113 -9.00 9.00 4.22
CA SER A 113 -10.01 9.85 3.57
C SER A 113 -11.38 9.20 3.58
N PHE A 114 -12.42 10.03 3.49
CA PHE A 114 -13.81 9.62 3.30
C PHE A 114 -14.46 10.58 2.30
N ASN A 115 -15.08 10.05 1.23
CA ASN A 115 -15.68 10.84 0.14
C ASN A 115 -17.04 10.28 -0.27
#